data_AF-A0A949C1R2-F1
#
_entry.id   AF-A0A949C1R2-F1
#
_cell.length_a   1.000
_cell.length_b   1.000
_cell.length_c   1.000
_cell.angle_alpha   90.00
_cell.angle_beta   90.00
_cell.angle_gamma   90.00
#
_symmetry.space_group_name_H-M   'P 1'
#
loop_
_entity.id
_entity.type
_entity.pdbx_description
1 polymer ?
#
loop_
_entity_poly.entity_id
_entity_poly.type
_entity_poly.pdbx_seq_one_letter_code
_entity_poly.pdbx_strand_id
1 'polypeptide(L)'
;MFKNRILAGILICVLLVSSTGCAGLQRKFTRKKEKEVKAGPVITTYDYAKDLRVEELYKKRFLYWKSWQGELIDRMDEGTYKKRTECYENTVMNLEEMRKYLSLAKVKELDPFIEEIKSIDPDVKKKRLSRSEKYRMGHMLEKTKRRIDKQFSYSKVKDYLELNK
;
A
#
# COMPACT_ATOMS: atom_id res chain seq x y z
N MET A 1 -82.16 27.96 50.77
CA MET A 1 -81.33 27.16 49.82
C MET A 1 -80.53 27.97 48.80
N PHE A 2 -80.59 29.32 48.78
CA PHE A 2 -79.88 30.13 47.76
C PHE A 2 -78.45 30.56 48.16
N LYS A 3 -78.13 30.73 49.47
CA LYS A 3 -76.79 31.12 49.93
C LYS A 3 -75.71 30.04 49.69
N ASN A 4 -76.06 28.75 49.82
CA ASN A 4 -75.11 27.65 49.61
C ASN A 4 -74.75 27.44 48.12
N ARG A 5 -75.59 27.89 47.19
CA ARG A 5 -75.32 27.77 45.74
C ARG A 5 -74.35 28.86 45.26
N ILE A 6 -74.39 30.04 45.87
CA ILE A 6 -73.46 31.15 45.57
C ILE A 6 -72.07 30.87 46.18
N LEU A 7 -72.02 30.36 47.41
CA LEU A 7 -70.77 29.90 48.04
C LEU A 7 -70.11 28.75 47.27
N ALA A 8 -70.91 27.78 46.79
CA ALA A 8 -70.39 26.71 45.92
C ALA A 8 -69.84 27.26 44.60
N GLY A 9 -70.51 28.26 43.98
CA GLY A 9 -70.03 28.88 42.75
C GLY A 9 -68.68 29.60 42.92
N ILE A 10 -68.49 30.33 44.02
CA ILE A 10 -67.24 31.04 44.30
C ILE A 10 -66.10 30.05 44.59
N LEU A 11 -66.37 28.97 45.32
CA LEU A 11 -65.38 27.93 45.62
C LEU A 11 -64.90 27.21 44.34
N ILE A 12 -65.82 26.97 43.39
CA ILE A 12 -65.50 26.33 42.10
C ILE A 12 -64.64 27.27 41.24
N CYS A 13 -64.93 28.57 41.21
CA CYS A 13 -64.11 29.53 40.46
C CYS A 13 -62.68 29.65 41.00
N VAL A 14 -62.48 29.61 42.33
CA VAL A 14 -61.13 29.66 42.94
C VAL A 14 -60.33 28.38 42.62
N LEU A 15 -60.99 27.22 42.58
CA LEU A 15 -60.37 25.94 42.18
C LEU A 15 -59.96 25.92 40.69
N LEU A 16 -60.70 26.60 39.82
CA LEU A 16 -60.36 26.65 38.39
C LEU A 16 -59.15 27.54 38.11
N VAL A 17 -59.01 28.69 38.79
CA VAL A 17 -57.90 29.63 38.56
C VAL A 17 -56.56 29.11 39.12
N SER A 18 -56.59 28.25 40.13
CA SER A 18 -55.39 27.61 40.69
C SER A 18 -54.85 26.44 39.84
N SER A 19 -55.56 26.03 38.79
CA SER A 19 -55.13 24.96 37.88
C SER A 19 -54.31 25.43 36.66
N THR A 20 -54.21 26.75 36.42
CA THR A 20 -53.51 27.30 35.24
C THR A 20 -52.10 27.83 35.50
N GLY A 21 -51.56 27.67 36.71
CA GLY A 21 -50.21 28.11 37.07
C GLY A 21 -49.22 26.95 37.25
N CYS A 22 -48.38 26.68 36.24
CA CYS A 22 -47.02 26.11 36.30
C CYS A 22 -46.58 25.28 35.06
N ALA A 23 -47.39 25.20 33.99
CA ALA A 23 -47.00 24.41 32.81
C ALA A 23 -46.06 25.15 31.83
N GLY A 24 -45.82 26.46 32.00
CA GLY A 24 -45.10 27.29 31.03
C GLY A 24 -43.56 27.26 31.12
N LEU A 25 -42.97 26.77 32.21
CA LEU A 25 -41.54 26.98 32.50
C LEU A 25 -40.62 25.76 32.27
N GLN A 26 -41.13 24.63 31.76
CA GLN A 26 -40.31 23.41 31.56
C GLN A 26 -39.85 23.15 30.11
N ARG A 27 -40.23 23.97 29.14
CA ARG A 27 -39.86 23.74 27.73
C ARG A 27 -38.43 24.13 27.34
N LYS A 28 -37.62 24.71 28.25
CA LYS A 28 -36.30 25.26 27.89
C LYS A 28 -35.09 24.34 28.14
N PHE A 29 -35.26 23.16 28.72
CA PHE A 29 -34.12 22.27 29.06
C PHE A 29 -34.30 20.78 28.74
N THR A 30 -35.20 20.41 27.82
CA THR A 30 -35.22 19.03 27.29
C THR A 30 -34.36 18.95 26.03
N ARG A 31 -33.09 18.57 26.20
CA ARG A 31 -32.19 18.17 25.11
C ARG A 31 -32.87 17.03 24.34
N LYS A 32 -33.20 17.25 23.05
CA LYS A 32 -33.64 16.16 22.17
C LYS A 32 -32.54 15.10 22.17
N LYS A 33 -32.83 13.89 22.63
CA LYS A 33 -31.90 12.76 22.51
C LYS A 33 -31.67 12.52 21.03
N GLU A 34 -30.41 12.57 20.62
CA GLU A 34 -29.98 12.23 19.26
C GLU A 34 -30.45 10.80 18.98
N LYS A 35 -31.18 10.60 17.88
CA LYS A 35 -31.65 9.27 17.50
C LYS A 35 -30.43 8.39 17.33
N GLU A 36 -30.36 7.25 18.02
CA GLU A 36 -29.30 6.27 17.82
C GLU A 36 -29.23 5.92 16.32
N VAL A 37 -28.19 6.44 15.66
CA VAL A 37 -27.86 6.06 14.30
C VAL A 37 -27.46 4.60 14.39
N LYS A 38 -28.32 3.70 13.90
CA LYS A 38 -27.97 2.29 13.77
C LYS A 38 -26.64 2.23 13.03
N ALA A 39 -25.60 1.70 13.67
CA ALA A 39 -24.31 1.54 13.04
C ALA A 39 -24.53 0.80 11.71
N GLY A 40 -24.17 1.45 10.59
CA GLY A 40 -24.20 0.81 9.30
C GLY A 40 -23.37 -0.48 9.35
N PRO A 41 -23.65 -1.48 8.49
CA PRO A 41 -22.86 -2.70 8.47
C PRO A 41 -21.39 -2.33 8.32
N VAL A 42 -20.57 -2.73 9.29
CA VAL A 42 -19.12 -2.60 9.18
C VAL A 42 -18.69 -3.57 8.09
N ILE A 43 -18.46 -3.05 6.89
CA ILE A 43 -17.85 -3.82 5.81
C ILE A 43 -16.38 -4.00 6.21
N THR A 44 -16.07 -5.14 6.83
CA THR A 44 -14.68 -5.55 7.02
C THR A 44 -14.17 -6.04 5.67
N THR A 45 -13.26 -5.29 5.05
CA THR A 45 -12.45 -5.85 3.96
C THR A 45 -11.55 -6.92 4.59
N TYR A 46 -11.84 -8.19 4.35
CA TYR A 46 -10.91 -9.25 4.68
C TYR A 46 -9.58 -8.96 3.95
N ASP A 47 -8.51 -8.78 4.72
CA ASP A 47 -7.16 -8.59 4.19
C ASP A 47 -6.60 -9.95 3.75
N TYR A 48 -7.10 -10.44 2.61
CA TYR A 48 -6.52 -11.59 1.91
C TYR A 48 -5.14 -11.23 1.28
N ALA A 49 -4.59 -10.05 1.56
CA ALA A 49 -3.75 -9.30 0.62
C ALA A 49 -2.23 -9.37 0.87
N LYS A 50 -1.69 -10.37 1.57
CA LYS A 50 -0.21 -10.54 1.65
C LYS A 50 0.28 -11.80 0.99
N ASP A 51 -0.20 -12.97 1.42
CA ASP A 51 0.35 -14.25 0.94
C ASP A 51 -0.16 -14.58 -0.48
N LEU A 52 -1.41 -14.24 -0.80
CA LEU A 52 -1.97 -14.37 -2.16
C LEU A 52 -1.32 -13.41 -3.18
N ARG A 53 -0.54 -12.42 -2.72
CA ARG A 53 0.12 -11.44 -3.60
C ARG A 53 1.59 -11.75 -3.86
N VAL A 54 2.20 -12.74 -3.20
CA VAL A 54 3.63 -13.04 -3.39
C VAL A 54 3.94 -13.30 -4.87
N GLU A 55 3.09 -14.06 -5.55
CA GLU A 55 3.23 -14.29 -6.99
C GLU A 55 3.13 -13.03 -7.84
N GLU A 56 2.13 -12.20 -7.57
CA GLU A 56 1.90 -10.96 -8.32
C GLU A 56 3.04 -9.96 -8.11
N LEU A 57 3.48 -9.83 -6.86
CA LEU A 57 4.60 -8.98 -6.47
C LEU A 57 5.88 -9.46 -7.14
N TYR A 58 6.16 -10.77 -7.11
CA TYR A 58 7.31 -11.34 -7.80
C TYR A 58 7.26 -11.08 -9.31
N LYS A 59 6.14 -11.40 -9.97
CA LYS A 59 5.94 -11.16 -11.41
C LYS A 59 6.20 -9.70 -11.78
N LYS A 60 5.65 -8.78 -10.97
CA LYS A 60 5.84 -7.33 -11.16
C LYS A 60 7.31 -6.93 -11.04
N ARG A 61 8.00 -7.38 -9.99
CA ARG A 61 9.43 -7.06 -9.78
C ARG A 61 10.30 -7.67 -10.87
N PHE A 62 10.05 -8.91 -11.26
CA PHE A 62 10.76 -9.55 -12.36
C PHE A 62 10.57 -8.81 -13.69
N LEU A 63 9.34 -8.38 -14.00
CA LEU A 63 9.08 -7.58 -15.20
C LEU A 63 9.84 -6.24 -15.17
N TYR A 64 9.79 -5.53 -14.05
CA TYR A 64 10.51 -4.27 -13.91
C TYR A 64 12.02 -4.45 -14.00
N TRP A 65 12.57 -5.44 -13.32
CA TRP A 65 13.98 -5.81 -13.45
C TRP A 65 14.35 -6.06 -14.92
N LYS A 66 13.57 -6.87 -15.64
CA LYS A 66 13.84 -7.23 -17.04
C LYS A 66 13.87 -6.00 -17.95
N SER A 67 12.94 -5.07 -17.74
CA SER A 67 12.88 -3.80 -18.46
C SER A 67 14.06 -2.89 -18.12
N TRP A 68 14.35 -2.69 -16.84
CA TRP A 68 15.45 -1.81 -16.40
C TRP A 68 16.82 -2.35 -16.78
N GLN A 69 17.03 -3.67 -16.76
CA GLN A 69 18.29 -4.26 -17.20
C GLN A 69 18.46 -4.16 -18.71
N GLY A 70 17.38 -4.30 -19.49
CA GLY A 70 17.41 -4.04 -20.94
C GLY A 70 17.81 -2.60 -21.23
N GLU A 71 17.12 -1.65 -20.59
CA GLU A 71 17.44 -0.23 -20.70
C GLU A 71 18.89 0.07 -20.26
N LEU A 72 19.38 -0.53 -19.17
CA LEU A 72 20.76 -0.35 -18.71
C LEU A 72 21.77 -0.81 -19.76
N ILE A 73 21.52 -1.95 -20.42
CA ILE A 73 22.36 -2.44 -21.52
C ILE A 73 22.39 -1.41 -22.65
N ASP A 74 21.23 -0.90 -23.08
CA ASP A 74 21.14 0.10 -24.14
C ASP A 74 21.90 1.40 -23.77
N ARG A 75 21.81 1.83 -22.50
CA ARG A 75 22.51 3.04 -22.01
C ARG A 75 24.02 2.87 -21.79
N MET A 76 24.57 1.66 -21.97
CA MET A 76 26.03 1.50 -22.04
C MET A 76 26.59 2.14 -23.31
N ASP A 77 25.91 1.95 -24.44
CA ASP A 77 26.33 2.51 -25.72
C ASP A 77 25.81 3.94 -25.90
N GLU A 78 24.51 4.15 -25.68
CA GLU A 78 23.80 5.38 -25.98
C GLU A 78 23.13 5.95 -24.73
N GLY A 79 23.89 6.63 -23.87
CA GLY A 79 23.34 7.12 -22.61
C GLY A 79 24.18 8.17 -21.88
N THR A 80 23.48 9.02 -21.13
CA THR A 80 24.12 9.91 -20.14
C THR A 80 24.45 9.11 -18.88
N TYR A 81 25.49 9.54 -18.15
CA TYR A 81 25.85 8.88 -16.89
C TYR A 81 24.69 8.86 -15.89
N LYS A 82 23.88 9.94 -15.80
CA LYS A 82 22.72 10.03 -14.91
C LYS A 82 21.71 8.93 -15.20
N LYS A 83 21.34 8.76 -16.47
CA LYS A 83 20.33 7.76 -16.85
C LYS A 83 20.86 6.35 -16.67
N ARG A 84 22.13 6.12 -17.01
CA ARG A 84 22.78 4.82 -16.76
C ARG A 84 22.81 4.47 -15.28
N THR A 85 23.13 5.43 -14.40
CA THR A 85 23.06 5.25 -12.94
C THR A 85 21.63 4.93 -12.48
N GLU A 86 20.63 5.67 -12.94
CA GLU A 86 19.22 5.43 -12.60
C GLU A 86 18.77 4.01 -12.99
N CYS A 87 19.11 3.57 -14.21
CA CYS A 87 18.75 2.23 -14.69
C CYS A 87 19.45 1.13 -13.88
N TYR A 88 20.70 1.35 -13.49
CA TYR A 88 21.43 0.45 -12.61
C TYR A 88 20.80 0.35 -11.22
N GLU A 89 20.50 1.48 -10.59
CA GLU A 89 19.87 1.52 -9.27
C GLU A 89 18.52 0.79 -9.28
N ASN A 90 17.70 1.04 -10.31
CA ASN A 90 16.43 0.35 -10.47
C ASN A 90 16.58 -1.15 -10.78
N THR A 91 17.62 -1.54 -11.51
CA THR A 91 17.93 -2.95 -11.79
C THR A 91 18.25 -3.69 -10.49
N VAL A 92 19.18 -3.16 -9.69
CA VAL A 92 19.59 -3.76 -8.41
C VAL A 92 18.42 -3.76 -7.42
N MET A 93 17.69 -2.64 -7.30
CA MET A 93 16.52 -2.54 -6.42
C MET A 93 15.49 -3.64 -6.73
N ASN A 94 15.12 -3.84 -8.00
CA ASN A 94 14.11 -4.84 -8.32
C ASN A 94 14.60 -6.29 -8.12
N LEU A 95 15.90 -6.56 -8.27
CA LEU A 95 16.47 -7.87 -7.91
C LEU A 95 16.42 -8.12 -6.39
N GLU A 96 16.76 -7.12 -5.59
CA GLU A 96 16.66 -7.21 -4.13
C GLU A 96 15.21 -7.37 -3.67
N GLU A 97 14.25 -6.70 -4.34
CA GLU A 97 12.83 -6.92 -4.08
C GLU A 97 12.37 -8.34 -4.49
N MET A 98 12.86 -8.88 -5.61
CA MET A 98 12.57 -10.28 -6.00
C MET A 98 13.04 -11.28 -4.93
N ARG A 99 14.20 -11.02 -4.32
CA ARG A 99 14.80 -11.86 -3.28
C ARG A 99 13.88 -12.09 -2.07
N LYS A 100 13.03 -11.12 -1.75
CA LYS A 100 12.06 -11.19 -0.63
C LYS A 100 10.94 -12.21 -0.84
N TYR A 101 10.73 -12.64 -2.08
CA TYR A 101 9.60 -13.50 -2.46
C TYR A 101 10.06 -14.90 -2.93
N LEU A 102 11.34 -15.21 -2.81
CA LEU A 102 11.93 -16.47 -3.25
C LEU A 102 12.33 -17.31 -2.05
N SER A 103 12.29 -18.63 -2.15
CA SER A 103 12.80 -19.47 -1.06
C SER A 103 14.28 -19.27 -0.80
N LEU A 104 14.73 -19.59 0.42
CA LEU A 104 16.15 -19.45 0.80
C LEU A 104 17.11 -20.15 -0.17
N ALA A 105 16.70 -21.29 -0.74
CA ALA A 105 17.47 -22.00 -1.76
C ALA A 105 17.62 -21.16 -3.03
N LYS A 106 16.52 -20.55 -3.52
CA LYS A 106 16.53 -19.70 -4.71
C LYS A 106 17.19 -18.35 -4.48
N VAL A 107 17.13 -17.81 -3.28
CA VAL A 107 17.89 -16.62 -2.88
C VAL A 107 19.39 -16.88 -3.04
N LYS A 108 19.90 -18.01 -2.53
CA LYS A 108 21.32 -18.39 -2.70
C LYS A 108 21.75 -18.55 -4.16
N GLU A 109 20.83 -18.96 -5.04
CA GLU A 109 21.08 -19.00 -6.49
C GLU A 109 21.06 -17.60 -7.12
N LEU A 110 20.25 -16.67 -6.61
CA LEU A 110 20.09 -15.31 -7.14
C LEU A 110 21.23 -14.38 -6.71
N ASP A 111 21.68 -14.50 -5.46
CA ASP A 111 22.67 -13.62 -4.84
C ASP A 111 23.97 -13.46 -5.66
N PRO A 112 24.57 -14.52 -6.24
CA PRO A 112 25.75 -14.37 -7.09
C PRO A 112 25.53 -13.46 -8.30
N PHE A 113 24.31 -13.44 -8.87
CA PHE A 113 23.99 -12.54 -9.97
C PHE A 113 23.84 -11.09 -9.51
N ILE A 114 23.24 -10.88 -8.34
CA ILE A 114 23.12 -9.55 -7.73
C ILE A 114 24.51 -8.99 -7.48
N GLU A 115 25.41 -9.78 -6.90
CA GLU A 115 26.80 -9.37 -6.62
C GLU A 115 27.60 -9.14 -7.91
N GLU A 116 27.41 -9.96 -8.95
CA GLU A 116 28.01 -9.74 -10.28
C GLU A 116 27.56 -8.39 -10.87
N ILE A 117 26.27 -8.04 -10.77
CA ILE A 117 25.75 -6.74 -11.22
C ILE A 117 26.25 -5.61 -10.31
N LYS A 118 26.29 -5.78 -8.99
CA LYS A 118 26.79 -4.75 -8.06
C LYS A 118 28.27 -4.44 -8.26
N SER A 119 29.06 -5.41 -8.72
CA SER A 119 30.49 -5.23 -8.96
C SER A 119 30.82 -4.10 -9.94
N ILE A 120 29.87 -3.72 -10.81
CA ILE A 120 30.05 -2.63 -11.78
C ILE A 120 29.57 -1.26 -11.28
N ASP A 121 29.05 -1.13 -10.05
CA ASP A 121 28.58 0.15 -9.48
C ASP A 121 29.55 1.34 -9.68
N PRO A 122 30.84 1.23 -9.30
CA PRO A 122 31.75 2.36 -9.42
C PRO A 122 31.95 2.76 -10.88
N ASP A 123 31.96 1.78 -11.79
CA ASP A 123 32.17 2.00 -13.21
C ASP A 123 30.93 2.63 -13.84
N VAL A 124 29.74 2.10 -13.57
CA VAL A 124 28.46 2.61 -14.06
C VAL A 124 28.28 4.08 -13.70
N LYS A 125 28.72 4.52 -12.52
CA LYS A 125 28.59 5.90 -12.06
C LYS A 125 29.64 6.87 -12.62
N LYS A 126 30.65 6.40 -13.36
CA LYS A 126 31.64 7.28 -14.01
C LYS A 126 30.98 8.22 -15.01
N LYS A 127 31.36 9.50 -15.02
CA LYS A 127 30.85 10.48 -16.01
C LYS A 127 31.12 10.04 -17.46
N ARG A 128 32.26 9.39 -17.69
CA ARG A 128 32.69 8.88 -19.00
C ARG A 128 33.20 7.45 -18.84
N LEU A 129 32.87 6.62 -19.83
CA LEU A 129 33.33 5.24 -19.94
C LEU A 129 34.12 5.10 -21.24
N SER A 130 35.24 4.39 -21.17
CA SER A 130 35.96 3.93 -22.35
C SER A 130 35.15 2.89 -23.13
N ARG A 131 35.50 2.69 -24.40
CA ARG A 131 34.84 1.69 -25.26
C ARG A 131 34.96 0.28 -24.70
N SER A 132 36.12 -0.07 -24.12
CA SER A 132 36.35 -1.37 -23.50
C SER A 132 35.51 -1.57 -22.23
N GLU A 133 35.38 -0.55 -21.38
CA GLU A 133 34.52 -0.61 -20.19
C GLU A 133 33.05 -0.81 -20.60
N LYS A 134 32.54 -0.04 -21.57
CA LYS A 134 31.17 -0.19 -22.10
C LYS A 134 30.93 -1.60 -22.61
N TYR A 135 31.81 -2.11 -23.48
CA TYR A 135 31.70 -3.44 -24.06
C TYR A 135 31.73 -4.53 -22.99
N ARG A 136 32.70 -4.48 -22.06
CA ARG A 136 32.85 -5.46 -20.99
C ARG A 136 31.60 -5.51 -20.10
N MET A 137 31.10 -4.35 -19.67
CA MET A 137 29.92 -4.29 -18.80
C MET A 137 28.65 -4.65 -19.55
N GLY A 138 28.44 -4.17 -20.78
CA GLY A 138 27.30 -4.54 -21.61
C GLY A 138 27.22 -6.05 -21.83
N HIS A 139 28.35 -6.67 -22.18
CA HIS A 139 28.41 -8.13 -22.35
C HIS A 139 28.10 -8.90 -21.06
N MET A 140 28.63 -8.43 -19.91
CA MET A 140 28.30 -9.02 -18.60
C MET A 140 26.80 -8.88 -18.30
N LEU A 141 26.22 -7.70 -18.51
CA LEU A 141 24.80 -7.44 -18.26
C LEU A 141 23.88 -8.26 -19.16
N GLU A 142 24.23 -8.45 -20.43
CA GLU A 142 23.49 -9.34 -21.33
C GLU A 142 23.55 -10.80 -20.86
N LYS A 143 24.74 -11.27 -20.49
CA LYS A 143 24.96 -12.63 -20.02
C LYS A 143 24.16 -12.89 -18.74
N THR A 144 24.23 -12.00 -17.77
CA THR A 144 23.45 -12.10 -16.52
C THR A 144 21.95 -12.04 -16.80
N LYS A 145 21.50 -11.11 -17.66
CA LYS A 145 20.08 -11.01 -18.07
C LYS A 145 19.55 -12.33 -18.62
N ARG A 146 20.28 -12.96 -19.56
CA ARG A 146 19.87 -14.25 -20.16
C ARG A 146 19.82 -15.38 -19.12
N ARG A 147 20.78 -15.42 -18.21
CA ARG A 147 20.84 -16.45 -17.15
C ARG A 147 19.70 -16.27 -16.14
N ILE A 148 19.48 -15.03 -15.68
CA ILE A 148 18.40 -14.72 -14.74
C ILE A 148 17.04 -15.00 -15.41
N ASP A 149 16.80 -14.56 -16.64
CA ASP A 149 15.53 -14.81 -17.35
C ASP A 149 15.23 -16.32 -17.49
N LYS A 150 16.27 -17.12 -17.79
CA LYS A 150 16.15 -18.57 -17.92
C LYS A 150 15.84 -19.28 -16.60
N GLN A 151 16.38 -18.81 -15.48
CA GLN A 151 16.31 -19.50 -14.18
C GLN A 151 15.23 -18.96 -13.25
N PHE A 152 14.92 -17.66 -13.36
CA PHE A 152 14.08 -16.90 -12.44
C PHE A 152 12.81 -16.36 -13.09
N SER A 153 12.49 -16.74 -14.34
CA SER A 153 11.14 -16.47 -14.85
C SER A 153 10.09 -17.13 -13.96
N TYR A 154 8.94 -16.48 -13.79
CA TYR A 154 7.87 -16.96 -12.90
C TYR A 154 7.55 -18.45 -13.10
N SER A 155 7.48 -18.91 -14.35
CA SER A 155 7.22 -20.33 -14.67
C SER A 155 8.22 -21.32 -14.05
N LYS A 156 9.44 -20.88 -13.74
CA LYS A 156 10.54 -21.68 -13.18
C LYS A 156 10.62 -21.62 -11.66
N VAL A 157 10.07 -20.56 -11.06
CA VAL A 157 10.22 -20.31 -9.62
C VAL A 157 8.91 -20.32 -8.85
N LYS A 158 7.75 -20.43 -9.51
CA LYS A 158 6.42 -20.40 -8.88
C LYS A 158 6.29 -21.32 -7.66
N ASP A 159 6.88 -22.52 -7.72
CA ASP A 159 6.81 -23.53 -6.65
C ASP A 159 7.81 -23.25 -5.52
N TYR A 160 8.62 -22.20 -5.67
CA TYR A 160 9.63 -21.73 -4.72
C TYR A 160 9.34 -20.31 -4.23
N LEU A 161 8.12 -19.80 -4.44
CA LEU A 161 7.74 -18.48 -3.97
C LEU A 161 7.23 -18.56 -2.53
N GLU A 162 7.91 -17.87 -1.63
CA GLU A 162 7.55 -17.73 -0.22
C GLU A 162 7.90 -16.32 0.26
N LEU A 163 7.12 -15.77 1.19
CA LEU A 163 7.41 -14.46 1.76
C LEU A 163 8.53 -14.60 2.80
N ASN A 164 9.75 -14.22 2.43
CA ASN A 164 10.86 -14.10 3.37
C ASN A 164 10.71 -12.82 4.19
N LYS A 165 10.85 -12.94 5.51
CA LYS A 165 10.87 -11.83 6.45
C LYS A 165 12.25 -11.16 6.52
#